data_AF-A0A851CQJ7-F1
#
_entry.id   AF-A0A851CQJ7-F1
#
_cell.length_a   1.000
_cell.length_b   1.000
_cell.length_c   1.000
_cell.angle_alpha   90.00
_cell.angle_beta   90.00
_cell.angle_gamma   90.00
#
_symmetry.space_group_name_H-M   'P 1'
#
loop_
_entity.id
_entity.type
_entity.pdbx_description
1 polymer ?
#
loop_
_entity_poly.entity_id
_entity_poly.type
_entity_poly.pdbx_seq_one_letter_code
_entity_poly.pdbx_strand_id
1 'polypeptide(L)'
;FTEPSPVHDLKIKYIDTTSVILTWLVNNTASNSYRIEFGNSTFMKNLATNGTEVEITGLIPGTMYNFTIFAEVNGNETEGVAFSLYTKPSPVLHLEAEYVGETSVNLTWNTNDTASNSYTYRIEVVNDSSIRNLTSTVTKAEITELVPGTMYNFTVFAVAADNETEGEGRSKDLYTKPSPVLHLEAEYVGETSVNLTWDTNDTASNSYTYRIEFVNDSFIKNLTSTVTKAEIRELFPGTMYNFTVFAVAADNETEGEGKSKDLYT
;
A
#
# COMPACT_ATOMS: atom_id res chain seq x y z
N PHE A 1 -1.85 48.50 -35.69
CA PHE A 1 -2.29 47.55 -34.65
C PHE A 1 -1.95 46.16 -35.13
N THR A 2 -1.16 45.40 -34.38
CA THR A 2 -0.87 43.99 -34.65
C THR A 2 -1.89 43.14 -33.91
N GLU A 3 -2.55 42.23 -34.61
CA GLU A 3 -3.43 41.23 -34.00
C GLU A 3 -2.63 40.24 -33.15
N PRO A 4 -3.21 39.73 -32.05
CA PRO A 4 -2.56 38.70 -31.25
C PRO A 4 -2.39 37.41 -32.06
N SER A 5 -1.34 36.65 -31.77
CA SER A 5 -1.15 35.30 -32.32
C SER A 5 -1.56 34.25 -31.27
N PRO A 6 -2.23 33.15 -31.66
CA PRO A 6 -2.58 32.09 -30.73
C PRO A 6 -1.36 31.56 -29.97
N VAL A 7 -1.57 31.10 -28.75
CA VAL A 7 -0.56 30.35 -28.02
C VAL A 7 -0.25 29.05 -28.76
N HIS A 8 0.92 28.48 -28.54
CA HIS A 8 1.29 27.17 -29.08
C HIS A 8 2.15 26.41 -28.09
N ASP A 9 2.40 25.12 -28.36
CA ASP A 9 3.20 24.25 -27.49
C ASP A 9 2.69 24.25 -26.03
N LEU A 10 1.36 24.21 -25.86
CA LEU A 10 0.72 24.11 -24.55
C LEU A 10 1.13 22.79 -23.89
N LYS A 11 1.70 22.88 -22.70
CA LYS A 11 2.25 21.76 -21.94
C LYS A 11 1.81 21.80 -20.48
N ILE A 12 1.69 20.60 -19.90
CA ILE A 12 1.62 20.42 -18.46
C ILE A 12 3.04 20.49 -17.92
N LYS A 13 3.33 21.49 -17.09
CA LYS A 13 4.58 21.56 -16.34
C LYS A 13 4.50 20.71 -15.08
N TYR A 14 3.34 20.73 -14.41
CA TYR A 14 3.10 19.97 -13.19
C TYR A 14 1.62 19.64 -13.03
N ILE A 15 1.34 18.50 -12.43
CA ILE A 15 0.01 18.02 -12.09
C ILE A 15 0.03 17.45 -10.67
N ASP A 16 -0.91 17.96 -9.87
CA ASP A 16 -1.16 17.53 -8.49
C ASP A 16 -2.63 17.09 -8.32
N THR A 17 -2.99 16.79 -7.08
CA THR A 17 -4.33 16.44 -6.63
C THR A 17 -5.33 17.57 -6.81
N THR A 18 -4.95 18.80 -6.46
CA THR A 18 -5.85 19.97 -6.46
C THR A 18 -5.35 21.14 -7.29
N SER A 19 -4.23 20.96 -8.00
CA SER A 19 -3.64 21.99 -8.84
C SER A 19 -2.97 21.45 -10.10
N VAL A 20 -2.86 22.32 -11.10
CA VAL A 20 -2.14 22.08 -12.36
C VAL A 20 -1.35 23.33 -12.69
N ILE A 21 -0.11 23.16 -13.17
CA ILE A 21 0.70 24.23 -13.74
C ILE A 21 0.78 24.01 -15.25
N LEU A 22 0.22 24.97 -16.01
CA LEU A 22 0.25 24.99 -17.46
C LEU A 22 1.29 26.00 -17.94
N THR A 23 1.95 25.69 -19.04
CA THR A 23 2.88 26.59 -19.73
C THR A 23 2.65 26.55 -21.23
N TRP A 24 2.88 27.66 -21.91
CA TRP A 24 2.77 27.77 -23.37
C TRP A 24 3.82 28.70 -23.95
N LEU A 25 3.97 28.67 -25.27
CA LEU A 25 4.82 29.58 -26.03
C LEU A 25 3.99 30.58 -26.83
N VAL A 26 4.61 31.72 -27.14
CA VAL A 26 4.03 32.77 -27.98
C VAL A 26 5.01 33.25 -29.04
N ASN A 27 4.49 33.48 -30.25
CA ASN A 27 5.30 33.92 -31.39
C ASN A 27 5.54 35.44 -31.40
N ASN A 28 4.71 36.21 -30.71
CA ASN A 28 4.76 37.67 -30.70
C ASN A 28 4.68 38.19 -29.26
N THR A 29 5.52 39.17 -28.91
CA THR A 29 5.48 39.87 -27.62
C THR A 29 4.34 40.88 -27.51
N ALA A 30 3.54 41.08 -28.57
CA ALA A 30 2.38 41.95 -28.53
C ALA A 30 1.30 41.45 -27.55
N SER A 31 1.19 40.13 -27.35
CA SER A 31 0.29 39.50 -26.39
C SER A 31 0.80 39.69 -24.96
N ASN A 32 0.13 40.57 -24.23
CA ASN A 32 0.47 40.92 -22.85
C ASN A 32 -0.46 40.29 -21.81
N SER A 33 -1.57 39.67 -22.24
CA SER A 33 -2.52 38.99 -21.36
C SER A 33 -3.07 37.72 -22.01
N TYR A 34 -3.41 36.75 -21.16
CA TYR A 34 -3.96 35.46 -21.54
C TYR A 34 -5.17 35.16 -20.67
N ARG A 35 -6.23 34.66 -21.30
CA ARG A 35 -7.42 34.16 -20.62
C ARG A 35 -7.45 32.64 -20.72
N ILE A 36 -7.61 31.99 -19.58
CA ILE A 36 -7.71 30.55 -19.46
C ILE A 36 -9.11 30.22 -19.00
N GLU A 37 -9.87 29.55 -19.87
CA GLU A 37 -11.13 28.93 -19.51
C GLU A 37 -10.86 27.50 -19.06
N PHE A 38 -11.37 27.10 -17.90
CA PHE A 38 -11.20 25.74 -17.42
C PHE A 38 -12.43 25.26 -16.65
N GLY A 39 -12.71 23.98 -16.77
CA GLY A 39 -13.90 23.41 -16.15
C GLY A 39 -13.96 21.90 -16.23
N ASN A 40 -14.88 21.34 -15.46
CA ASN A 40 -15.28 19.95 -15.56
C ASN A 40 -16.74 19.88 -16.06
N SER A 41 -17.39 18.73 -15.97
CA SER A 41 -18.79 18.56 -16.39
C SER A 41 -19.82 19.40 -15.61
N THR A 42 -19.43 19.99 -14.47
CA THR A 42 -20.36 20.69 -13.54
C THR A 42 -20.18 22.20 -13.50
N PHE A 43 -18.99 22.73 -13.82
CA PHE A 43 -18.74 24.16 -13.81
C PHE A 43 -17.66 24.56 -14.81
N MET A 44 -17.68 25.83 -15.22
CA MET A 44 -16.57 26.49 -15.91
C MET A 44 -16.15 27.75 -15.15
N LYS A 45 -14.85 28.02 -15.15
CA LYS A 45 -14.21 29.19 -14.56
C LYS A 45 -13.28 29.81 -15.59
N ASN A 46 -12.97 31.09 -15.37
CA ASN A 46 -11.98 31.80 -16.17
C ASN A 46 -10.92 32.41 -15.25
N LEU A 47 -9.67 32.41 -15.71
CA LEU A 47 -8.53 33.04 -15.05
C LEU A 47 -7.79 33.89 -16.09
N ALA A 48 -7.24 35.03 -15.66
CA ALA A 48 -6.39 35.87 -16.49
C ALA A 48 -4.97 35.91 -15.92
N THR A 49 -3.97 35.92 -16.80
CA THR A 49 -2.56 36.08 -16.42
C THR A 49 -1.82 36.90 -17.48
N ASN A 50 -0.74 37.55 -17.08
CA ASN A 50 0.16 38.26 -18.01
C ASN A 50 1.43 37.44 -18.30
N GLY A 51 1.59 36.27 -17.67
CA GLY A 51 2.69 35.35 -17.91
C GLY A 51 2.30 34.24 -18.89
N THR A 52 3.29 33.52 -19.39
CA THR A 52 3.10 32.31 -20.23
C THR A 52 3.06 31.02 -19.42
N GLU A 53 2.91 31.15 -18.11
CA GLU A 53 2.77 30.08 -17.13
C GLU A 53 1.66 30.48 -16.16
N VAL A 54 0.84 29.51 -15.77
CA VAL A 54 -0.23 29.73 -14.79
C VAL A 54 -0.42 28.50 -13.91
N GLU A 55 -0.57 28.73 -12.62
CA GLU A 55 -1.02 27.73 -11.66
C GLU A 55 -2.54 27.87 -11.46
N ILE A 56 -3.25 26.77 -11.65
CA ILE A 56 -4.69 26.67 -11.42
C ILE A 56 -4.88 25.80 -10.20
N THR A 57 -5.48 26.35 -9.14
CA THR A 57 -5.69 25.67 -7.86
C THR A 57 -7.18 25.48 -7.54
N GLY A 58 -7.48 24.67 -6.52
CA GLY A 58 -8.85 24.38 -6.10
C GLY A 58 -9.59 23.46 -7.08
N LEU A 59 -8.84 22.61 -7.78
CA LEU A 59 -9.37 21.53 -8.60
C LEU A 59 -9.79 20.34 -7.71
N ILE A 60 -10.72 19.53 -8.20
CA ILE A 60 -11.19 18.33 -7.52
C ILE A 60 -10.23 17.17 -7.87
N PRO A 61 -9.74 16.38 -6.90
CA PRO A 61 -8.89 15.23 -7.17
C PRO A 61 -9.52 14.18 -8.10
N GLY A 62 -8.68 13.51 -8.89
CA GLY A 62 -9.07 12.43 -9.81
C GLY A 62 -10.15 12.81 -10.83
N THR A 63 -10.25 14.09 -11.21
CA THR A 63 -11.34 14.61 -12.03
C THR A 63 -10.81 15.13 -13.36
N MET A 64 -11.51 14.83 -14.46
CA MET A 64 -11.19 15.37 -15.77
C MET A 64 -11.52 16.86 -15.85
N TYR A 65 -10.56 17.65 -16.32
CA TYR A 65 -10.71 19.06 -16.64
C TYR A 65 -10.37 19.33 -18.10
N ASN A 66 -11.18 20.18 -18.73
CA ASN A 66 -10.89 20.78 -20.03
C ASN A 66 -10.38 22.19 -19.80
N PHE A 67 -9.32 22.56 -20.52
CA PHE A 67 -8.67 23.87 -20.47
C PHE A 67 -8.62 24.44 -21.89
N THR A 68 -8.92 25.73 -22.03
CA THR A 68 -8.78 26.47 -23.29
C THR A 68 -8.07 27.79 -23.02
N ILE A 69 -6.96 28.05 -23.73
CA ILE A 69 -6.16 29.26 -23.54
C ILE A 69 -6.31 30.18 -24.75
N PHE A 70 -6.62 31.44 -24.48
CA PHE A 70 -6.77 32.51 -25.44
C PHE A 70 -5.70 33.57 -25.18
N ALA A 71 -5.02 34.05 -26.23
CA ALA A 71 -4.15 35.21 -26.13
C ALA A 71 -4.96 36.49 -26.42
N GLU A 72 -4.73 37.54 -25.63
CA GLU A 72 -5.50 38.78 -25.71
C GLU A 72 -4.59 40.00 -25.90
N VAL A 73 -5.00 40.91 -26.79
CA VAL A 73 -4.32 42.20 -27.05
C VAL A 73 -5.36 43.28 -27.31
N ASN A 74 -5.35 44.34 -26.50
CA ASN A 74 -6.20 45.53 -26.67
C ASN A 74 -7.70 45.21 -26.86
N GLY A 75 -8.20 44.15 -26.21
CA GLY A 75 -9.60 43.71 -26.30
C GLY A 75 -9.94 42.75 -27.44
N ASN A 76 -8.97 42.41 -28.32
CA ASN A 76 -9.11 41.32 -29.28
C ASN A 76 -8.53 40.02 -28.71
N GLU A 77 -9.18 38.90 -29.01
CA GLU A 77 -8.74 37.56 -28.61
C GLU A 77 -8.39 36.69 -29.83
N THR A 78 -7.56 35.68 -29.61
CA THR A 78 -7.22 34.66 -30.61
C THR A 78 -8.20 33.50 -30.59
N GLU A 79 -8.08 32.59 -31.55
CA GLU A 79 -8.62 31.24 -31.37
C GLU A 79 -8.00 30.58 -30.12
N GLY A 80 -8.81 29.80 -29.40
CA GLY A 80 -8.42 29.13 -28.18
C GLY A 80 -7.71 27.81 -28.45
N VAL A 81 -6.65 27.51 -27.68
CA VAL A 81 -5.98 26.21 -27.72
C VAL A 81 -6.49 25.35 -26.57
N ALA A 82 -7.14 24.24 -26.92
CA ALA A 82 -7.78 23.33 -25.99
C ALA A 82 -6.89 22.14 -25.59
N PHE A 83 -7.04 21.69 -24.35
CA PHE A 83 -6.35 20.55 -23.76
C PHE A 83 -7.18 19.94 -22.62
N SER A 84 -7.03 18.64 -22.34
CA SER A 84 -7.74 17.95 -21.27
C SER A 84 -6.82 17.02 -20.48
N LEU A 85 -7.02 16.93 -19.16
CA LEU A 85 -6.34 15.97 -18.27
C LEU A 85 -7.22 15.57 -17.11
N TYR A 86 -6.87 14.48 -16.42
CA TYR A 86 -7.33 14.20 -15.07
C TYR A 86 -6.36 14.80 -14.07
N THR A 87 -6.85 15.39 -12.97
CA THR A 87 -6.03 15.66 -11.78
C THR A 87 -5.67 14.34 -11.09
N LYS A 88 -4.63 14.33 -10.26
CA LYS A 88 -4.30 13.13 -9.49
C LYS A 88 -5.36 12.83 -8.42
N PRO A 89 -5.74 11.56 -8.20
CA PRO A 89 -6.47 11.16 -7.00
C PRO A 89 -5.69 11.50 -5.73
N SER A 90 -6.39 11.77 -4.62
CA SER A 90 -5.74 11.83 -3.31
C SER A 90 -5.24 10.44 -2.88
N PRO A 91 -4.18 10.36 -2.04
CA PRO A 91 -3.74 9.09 -1.47
C PRO A 91 -4.86 8.39 -0.71
N VAL A 92 -4.85 7.05 -0.72
CA VAL A 92 -5.80 6.28 0.09
C VAL A 92 -5.58 6.53 1.59
N LEU A 93 -6.66 6.43 2.35
CA LEU A 93 -6.67 6.68 3.79
C LEU A 93 -6.79 5.37 4.58
N HIS A 94 -6.26 5.34 5.80
CA HIS A 94 -6.37 4.20 6.73
C HIS A 94 -6.08 2.84 6.06
N LEU A 95 -4.93 2.74 5.39
CA LEU A 95 -4.49 1.45 4.84
C LEU A 95 -4.14 0.50 5.98
N GLU A 96 -4.92 -0.56 6.12
CA GLU A 96 -4.84 -1.54 7.20
C GLU A 96 -4.90 -2.96 6.65
N ALA A 97 -4.37 -3.92 7.42
CA ALA A 97 -4.55 -5.33 7.14
C ALA A 97 -5.60 -5.90 8.09
N GLU A 98 -6.75 -6.30 7.54
CA GLU A 98 -7.82 -6.96 8.31
C GLU A 98 -7.49 -8.41 8.62
N TYR A 99 -6.66 -9.03 7.77
CA TYR A 99 -6.20 -10.39 7.96
C TYR A 99 -4.76 -10.54 7.50
N VAL A 100 -3.97 -11.24 8.31
CA VAL A 100 -2.60 -11.66 8.00
C VAL A 100 -2.50 -13.16 8.24
N GLY A 101 -2.33 -13.91 7.16
CA GLY A 101 -2.11 -15.35 7.16
C GLY A 101 -0.71 -15.72 6.72
N GLU A 102 -0.51 -17.02 6.48
CA GLU A 102 0.77 -17.57 6.04
C GLU A 102 1.09 -17.20 4.60
N THR A 103 0.10 -17.32 3.72
CA THR A 103 0.27 -17.13 2.27
C THR A 103 -0.66 -16.06 1.69
N SER A 104 -1.42 -15.37 2.55
CA SER A 104 -2.31 -14.30 2.13
C SER A 104 -2.46 -13.18 3.15
N VAL A 105 -2.75 -11.99 2.65
CA VAL A 105 -3.08 -10.78 3.42
C VAL A 105 -4.32 -10.12 2.80
N ASN A 106 -5.26 -9.70 3.63
CA ASN A 106 -6.40 -8.88 3.20
C ASN A 106 -6.19 -7.45 3.64
N LEU A 107 -6.10 -6.54 2.67
CA LEU A 107 -5.95 -5.11 2.90
C LEU A 107 -7.28 -4.40 2.71
N THR A 108 -7.51 -3.38 3.53
CA THR A 108 -8.60 -2.42 3.36
C THR A 108 -8.09 -0.99 3.50
N TRP A 109 -8.80 -0.07 2.88
CA TRP A 109 -8.50 1.35 2.90
C TRP A 109 -9.77 2.17 2.69
N ASN A 110 -9.65 3.48 2.82
CA ASN A 110 -10.71 4.46 2.61
C ASN A 110 -10.30 5.49 1.57
N THR A 111 -11.28 6.21 1.04
CA THR A 111 -11.10 7.40 0.19
C THR A 111 -12.07 8.49 0.61
N ASN A 112 -11.69 9.75 0.43
CA ASN A 112 -12.51 10.91 0.80
C ASN A 112 -12.78 11.87 -0.36
N ASP A 113 -12.19 11.63 -1.52
CA ASP A 113 -12.44 12.44 -2.71
C ASP A 113 -13.88 12.28 -3.18
N THR A 114 -14.47 13.37 -3.67
CA THR A 114 -15.83 13.33 -4.24
C THR A 114 -15.92 12.49 -5.52
N ALA A 115 -14.79 12.28 -6.21
CA ALA A 115 -14.70 11.49 -7.43
C ALA A 115 -14.35 10.00 -7.18
N SER A 116 -14.20 9.58 -5.91
CA SER A 116 -13.65 8.26 -5.54
C SER A 116 -14.44 7.07 -6.06
N ASN A 117 -15.74 7.24 -6.33
CA ASN A 117 -16.59 6.20 -6.93
C ASN A 117 -16.13 5.74 -8.32
N SER A 118 -15.31 6.55 -9.01
CA SER A 118 -14.76 6.22 -10.32
C SER A 118 -13.35 5.65 -10.27
N TYR A 119 -12.73 5.56 -9.09
CA TYR A 119 -11.35 5.14 -8.97
C TYR A 119 -11.22 3.63 -9.11
N THR A 120 -10.11 3.21 -9.72
CA THR A 120 -9.54 1.89 -9.51
C THR A 120 -8.30 2.02 -8.62
N TYR A 121 -7.75 0.90 -8.16
CA TYR A 121 -6.62 0.89 -7.25
C TYR A 121 -5.55 -0.04 -7.78
N ARG A 122 -4.30 0.43 -7.85
CA ARG A 122 -3.13 -0.42 -8.08
C ARG A 122 -2.50 -0.74 -6.73
N ILE A 123 -2.26 -2.03 -6.48
CA ILE A 123 -1.61 -2.52 -5.27
C ILE A 123 -0.26 -3.09 -5.67
N GLU A 124 0.81 -2.41 -5.29
CA GLU A 124 2.17 -2.87 -5.44
C GLU A 124 2.56 -3.70 -4.21
N VAL A 125 3.07 -4.90 -4.45
CA VAL A 125 3.51 -5.83 -3.41
C VAL A 125 4.98 -6.13 -3.64
N VAL A 126 5.80 -5.73 -2.67
CA VAL A 126 7.26 -5.82 -2.75
C VAL A 126 7.80 -6.67 -1.60
N ASN A 127 8.71 -7.59 -1.92
CA ASN A 127 9.64 -8.17 -0.97
C ASN A 127 11.07 -8.09 -1.54
N ASP A 128 12.07 -8.59 -0.81
CA ASP A 128 13.49 -8.51 -1.19
C ASP A 128 13.83 -9.06 -2.60
N SER A 129 12.97 -9.93 -3.15
CA SER A 129 13.26 -10.68 -4.38
C SER A 129 12.24 -10.47 -5.50
N SER A 130 11.12 -9.79 -5.22
CA SER A 130 10.01 -9.70 -6.17
C SER A 130 9.20 -8.42 -6.00
N ILE A 131 8.71 -7.91 -7.12
CA ILE A 131 7.73 -6.82 -7.20
C ILE A 131 6.59 -7.33 -8.08
N ARG A 132 5.36 -7.19 -7.61
CA ARG A 132 4.16 -7.48 -8.40
C ARG A 132 3.07 -6.43 -8.17
N ASN A 133 2.26 -6.21 -9.19
CA ASN A 133 1.11 -5.32 -9.13
C ASN A 133 -0.19 -6.11 -9.23
N LEU A 134 -1.17 -5.74 -8.41
CA LEU A 134 -2.55 -6.17 -8.50
C LEU A 134 -3.45 -4.96 -8.75
N THR A 135 -4.68 -5.21 -9.18
CA THR A 135 -5.68 -4.16 -9.33
C THR A 135 -6.94 -4.50 -8.54
N SER A 136 -7.60 -3.49 -8.00
CA SER A 136 -8.91 -3.61 -7.37
C SER A 136 -9.83 -2.47 -7.80
N THR A 137 -11.12 -2.76 -7.96
CA THR A 137 -12.16 -1.75 -8.25
C THR A 137 -12.90 -1.31 -7.00
N VAL A 138 -12.52 -1.85 -5.84
CA VAL A 138 -13.11 -1.56 -4.53
C VAL A 138 -12.00 -1.23 -3.53
N THR A 139 -12.35 -0.69 -2.37
CA THR A 139 -11.37 -0.26 -1.36
C THR A 139 -10.86 -1.40 -0.47
N LYS A 140 -10.64 -2.56 -1.09
CA LYS A 140 -10.08 -3.75 -0.46
C LYS A 140 -9.41 -4.64 -1.49
N ALA A 141 -8.45 -5.44 -1.06
CA ALA A 141 -7.81 -6.47 -1.87
C ALA A 141 -7.40 -7.68 -1.02
N GLU A 142 -7.60 -8.87 -1.56
CA GLU A 142 -6.98 -10.10 -1.08
C GLU A 142 -5.72 -10.33 -1.91
N ILE A 143 -4.58 -10.47 -1.23
CA ILE A 143 -3.29 -10.72 -1.83
C ILE A 143 -2.85 -12.13 -1.43
N THR A 144 -2.75 -13.05 -2.40
CA THR A 144 -2.42 -14.47 -2.19
C THR A 144 -1.03 -14.81 -2.71
N GLU A 145 -0.58 -16.07 -2.57
CA GLU A 145 0.74 -16.54 -3.04
C GLU A 145 1.91 -15.78 -2.40
N LEU A 146 1.73 -15.36 -1.14
CA LEU A 146 2.80 -14.82 -0.33
C LEU A 146 3.62 -15.97 0.29
N VAL A 147 4.87 -15.69 0.62
CA VAL A 147 5.77 -16.63 1.30
C VAL A 147 5.58 -16.51 2.81
N PRO A 148 5.43 -17.59 3.57
CA PRO A 148 5.31 -17.55 5.04
C PRO A 148 6.49 -16.90 5.75
N GLY A 149 6.21 -16.23 6.87
CA GLY A 149 7.18 -15.52 7.71
C GLY A 149 8.08 -14.51 6.99
N THR A 150 7.60 -13.92 5.89
CA THR A 150 8.37 -13.02 5.02
C THR A 150 7.82 -11.59 5.12
N MET A 151 8.73 -10.61 5.13
CA MET A 151 8.37 -9.19 5.13
C MET A 151 7.89 -8.76 3.74
N TYR A 152 6.79 -8.03 3.71
CA TYR A 152 6.26 -7.39 2.51
C TYR A 152 5.95 -5.92 2.76
N ASN A 153 6.27 -5.09 1.78
CA ASN A 153 5.75 -3.73 1.66
C ASN A 153 4.57 -3.75 0.67
N PHE A 154 3.41 -3.32 1.15
CA PHE A 154 2.20 -3.17 0.33
C PHE A 154 1.93 -1.69 0.11
N THR A 155 1.94 -1.23 -1.15
CA THR A 155 1.65 0.17 -1.50
C THR A 155 0.41 0.25 -2.38
N VAL A 156 -0.60 1.02 -1.95
CA VAL A 156 -1.85 1.22 -2.68
C VAL A 156 -1.90 2.61 -3.29
N PHE A 157 -2.14 2.67 -4.59
CA PHE A 157 -2.31 3.89 -5.38
C PHE A 157 -3.76 3.98 -5.87
N ALA A 158 -4.42 5.11 -5.65
CA ALA A 158 -5.68 5.41 -6.31
C ALA A 158 -5.40 5.84 -7.76
N VAL A 159 -6.20 5.33 -8.69
CA VAL A 159 -6.06 5.58 -10.13
C VAL A 159 -7.36 6.21 -10.62
N ALA A 160 -7.24 7.33 -11.35
CA ALA A 160 -8.39 8.04 -11.89
C ALA A 160 -9.14 7.21 -12.95
N ALA A 161 -10.27 7.73 -13.42
CA ALA A 161 -11.16 7.02 -14.35
C ALA A 161 -10.54 6.76 -15.75
N ASP A 162 -9.41 7.39 -16.06
CA ASP A 162 -8.61 7.10 -17.25
C ASP A 162 -7.76 5.83 -17.13
N ASN A 163 -7.69 5.21 -15.93
CA ASN A 163 -6.82 4.08 -15.60
C ASN A 163 -5.32 4.34 -15.83
N GLU A 164 -4.91 5.61 -15.88
CA GLU A 164 -3.52 6.01 -16.13
C GLU A 164 -3.02 7.00 -15.08
N THR A 165 -3.86 7.95 -14.65
CA THR A 165 -3.45 9.00 -13.72
C THR A 165 -3.48 8.49 -12.29
N GLU A 166 -2.31 8.24 -11.73
CA GLU A 166 -2.14 7.74 -10.35
C GLU A 166 -1.90 8.87 -9.35
N GLY A 167 -2.53 8.73 -8.18
CA GLY A 167 -2.24 9.51 -6.99
C GLY A 167 -0.93 9.08 -6.33
N GLU A 168 -0.58 9.76 -5.24
CA GLU A 168 0.52 9.28 -4.39
C GLU A 168 0.11 7.99 -3.64
N GLY A 169 1.05 7.06 -3.54
CA GLY A 169 0.83 5.75 -2.92
C GLY A 169 0.90 5.82 -1.41
N ARG A 170 0.13 4.96 -0.74
CA ARG A 170 0.24 4.74 0.70
C ARG A 170 0.74 3.34 0.98
N SER A 171 1.78 3.23 1.81
CA SER A 171 2.45 1.96 2.09
C SER A 171 2.14 1.41 3.48
N LYS A 172 2.24 0.09 3.61
CA LYS A 172 2.16 -0.65 4.87
C LYS A 172 3.12 -1.85 4.83
N ASP A 173 4.01 -1.93 5.81
CA ASP A 173 4.92 -3.07 6.00
C ASP A 173 4.35 -4.08 6.97
N LEU A 174 4.42 -5.37 6.63
CA LEU A 174 3.93 -6.50 7.43
C LEU A 174 4.76 -7.76 7.18
N TYR A 175 4.88 -8.62 8.18
CA TYR A 175 5.27 -10.01 7.99
C TYR A 175 4.04 -10.87 7.76
N THR A 176 4.12 -11.83 6.84
CA THR A 176 3.18 -12.96 6.83
C THR A 176 3.44 -13.86 8.03
N LYS A 177 2.43 -14.63 8.43
CA LYS A 177 2.61 -15.61 9.50
C LYS A 177 3.57 -16.73 9.06
N PRO A 178 4.48 -17.20 9.94
CA PRO A 178 5.17 -18.46 9.72
C PRO A 178 4.19 -19.63 9.63
N SER A 179 4.55 -20.67 8.88
CA SER A 179 3.82 -21.94 8.89
C SER A 179 3.99 -22.63 10.25
N PRO A 180 3.02 -23.47 10.68
CA PRO A 180 3.18 -24.29 11.87
C PRO A 180 4.42 -25.19 11.77
N VAL A 181 5.09 -25.41 12.92
CA VAL A 181 6.19 -26.37 12.97
C VAL A 181 5.70 -27.79 12.65
N LEU A 182 6.60 -28.59 12.08
CA LEU A 182 6.33 -29.95 11.62
C LEU A 182 7.00 -30.97 12.55
N HIS A 183 6.53 -32.21 12.51
CA HIS A 183 7.10 -33.35 13.26
C HIS A 183 7.48 -33.01 14.71
N LEU A 184 6.58 -32.34 15.46
CA LEU A 184 6.81 -32.06 16.88
C LEU A 184 6.87 -33.37 17.68
N GLU A 185 8.06 -33.69 18.17
CA GLU A 185 8.38 -34.92 18.86
C GLU A 185 9.15 -34.65 20.17
N ALA A 186 9.09 -35.64 21.07
CA ALA A 186 9.89 -35.63 22.29
C ALA A 186 11.04 -36.62 22.13
N GLU A 187 12.27 -36.12 22.06
CA GLU A 187 13.46 -36.95 22.03
C GLU A 187 13.76 -37.56 23.41
N TYR A 188 13.37 -36.85 24.47
CA TYR A 188 13.56 -37.29 25.84
C TYR A 188 12.39 -36.85 26.71
N VAL A 189 11.90 -37.78 27.52
CA VAL A 189 10.91 -37.54 28.56
C VAL A 189 11.46 -38.12 29.85
N GLY A 190 11.76 -37.26 30.82
CA GLY A 190 12.19 -37.62 32.16
C GLY A 190 11.25 -37.05 33.22
N GLU A 191 11.50 -37.41 34.48
CA GLU A 191 10.60 -37.10 35.60
C GLU A 191 10.31 -35.61 35.78
N THR A 192 11.26 -34.74 35.45
CA THR A 192 11.16 -33.27 35.66
C THR A 192 11.57 -32.46 34.43
N SER A 193 11.77 -33.10 33.28
CA SER A 193 12.26 -32.44 32.07
C SER A 193 11.85 -33.16 30.79
N VAL A 194 11.62 -32.40 29.73
CA VAL A 194 11.32 -32.90 28.38
C VAL A 194 12.20 -32.18 27.37
N ASN A 195 12.78 -32.93 26.42
CA ASN A 195 13.43 -32.35 25.26
C ASN A 195 12.52 -32.53 24.05
N LEU A 196 12.13 -31.40 23.46
CA LEU A 196 11.33 -31.36 22.24
C LEU A 196 12.18 -31.02 21.03
N THR A 197 11.84 -31.60 19.89
CA THR A 197 12.36 -31.27 18.57
C THR A 197 11.23 -31.14 17.56
N TRP A 198 11.48 -30.35 16.53
CA TRP A 198 10.54 -30.12 15.44
C TRP A 198 11.28 -29.76 14.16
N ASP A 199 10.56 -29.75 13.05
CA ASP A 199 11.05 -29.35 11.74
C ASP A 199 10.35 -28.07 11.24
N THR A 200 10.96 -27.39 10.27
CA THR A 200 10.36 -26.26 9.55
C THR A 200 10.66 -26.36 8.06
N ASN A 201 9.69 -26.04 7.22
CA ASN A 201 9.84 -26.08 5.76
C ASN A 201 9.82 -24.71 5.08
N ASP A 202 9.57 -23.63 5.85
CA ASP A 202 9.53 -22.30 5.28
C ASP A 202 10.92 -21.85 4.82
N THR A 203 10.98 -21.18 3.68
CA THR A 203 12.23 -20.62 3.15
C THR A 203 12.82 -19.54 4.05
N ALA A 204 11.97 -18.84 4.83
CA ALA A 204 12.37 -17.82 5.79
C ALA A 204 12.74 -18.37 7.19
N SER A 205 12.68 -19.69 7.40
CA SER A 205 12.83 -20.34 8.72
C SER A 205 14.15 -20.05 9.45
N ASN A 206 15.21 -19.71 8.72
CA ASN A 206 16.50 -19.31 9.32
C ASN A 206 16.41 -18.04 10.17
N SER A 207 15.36 -17.24 9.99
CA SER A 207 15.12 -16.01 10.75
C SER A 207 14.15 -16.17 11.91
N TYR A 208 13.56 -17.36 12.07
CA TYR A 208 12.51 -17.58 13.06
C TYR A 208 13.07 -17.73 14.47
N THR A 209 12.26 -17.29 15.43
CA THR A 209 12.34 -17.76 16.81
C THR A 209 11.13 -18.63 17.10
N TYR A 210 11.19 -19.43 18.16
CA TYR A 210 10.13 -20.35 18.54
C TYR A 210 9.68 -20.06 19.95
N ARG A 211 8.38 -19.87 20.14
CA ARG A 211 7.76 -19.80 21.47
C ARG A 211 7.19 -21.17 21.81
N ILE A 212 7.65 -21.74 22.90
CA ILE A 212 7.19 -23.02 23.43
C ILE A 212 6.33 -22.72 24.65
N GLU A 213 5.04 -22.96 24.55
CA GLU A 213 4.10 -22.90 25.64
C GLU A 213 3.91 -24.31 26.22
N PHE A 214 3.87 -24.43 27.54
CA PHE A 214 3.60 -25.71 28.19
C PHE A 214 2.65 -25.52 29.35
N VAL A 215 1.55 -26.29 29.30
CA VAL A 215 0.37 -26.10 30.14
C VAL A 215 0.02 -27.39 30.87
N ASN A 216 -0.30 -27.26 32.16
CA ASN A 216 -1.05 -28.27 32.93
C ASN A 216 -2.27 -27.60 33.61
N ASP A 217 -3.09 -28.37 34.33
CA ASP A 217 -4.32 -27.91 34.99
C ASP A 217 -4.19 -26.63 35.85
N SER A 218 -2.99 -26.29 36.31
CA SER A 218 -2.73 -25.16 37.22
C SER A 218 -1.58 -24.25 36.77
N PHE A 219 -0.98 -24.51 35.62
CA PHE A 219 0.31 -23.96 35.24
C PHE A 219 0.35 -23.64 33.75
N ILE A 220 0.80 -22.43 33.42
CA ILE A 220 1.12 -22.00 32.06
C ILE A 220 2.48 -21.32 32.14
N LYS A 221 3.47 -21.83 31.41
CA LYS A 221 4.76 -21.17 31.19
C LYS A 221 5.10 -21.15 29.72
N ASN A 222 5.95 -20.20 29.36
CA ASN A 222 6.55 -20.10 28.04
C ASN A 222 8.08 -20.13 28.12
N LEU A 223 8.68 -20.58 27.04
CA LEU A 223 10.12 -20.54 26.79
C LEU A 223 10.31 -20.11 25.33
N THR A 224 11.43 -19.45 25.05
CA THR A 224 11.82 -19.13 23.67
C THR A 224 13.04 -19.94 23.25
N SER A 225 13.09 -20.39 22.01
CA SER A 225 14.25 -21.03 21.39
C SER A 225 14.56 -20.38 20.04
N THR A 226 15.83 -20.27 19.69
CA THR A 226 16.28 -19.79 18.36
C THR A 226 16.64 -20.93 17.41
N VAL A 227 16.42 -22.17 17.85
CA VAL A 227 16.71 -23.39 17.10
C VAL A 227 15.51 -24.32 17.18
N THR A 228 15.45 -25.33 16.33
CA THR A 228 14.31 -26.26 16.23
C THR A 228 14.29 -27.34 17.32
N LYS A 229 14.69 -26.96 18.54
CA LYS A 229 14.69 -27.79 19.73
C LYS A 229 14.59 -26.96 20.99
N ALA A 230 14.04 -27.53 22.05
CA ALA A 230 14.00 -26.92 23.37
C ALA A 230 14.10 -27.98 24.47
N GLU A 231 14.83 -27.63 25.53
CA GLU A 231 14.84 -28.38 26.79
C GLU A 231 13.95 -27.65 27.79
N ILE A 232 12.85 -28.29 28.19
CA ILE A 232 11.95 -27.82 29.22
C ILE A 232 12.32 -28.51 30.53
N ARG A 233 12.51 -27.74 31.61
CA ARG A 233 12.87 -28.22 32.95
C ARG A 233 11.85 -27.78 33.98
N GLU A 234 12.03 -28.25 35.21
CA GLU A 234 11.19 -27.90 36.38
C GLU A 234 9.74 -28.36 36.24
N LEU A 235 9.54 -29.51 35.58
CA LEU A 235 8.24 -30.16 35.45
C LEU A 235 7.95 -31.04 36.67
N PHE A 236 6.66 -31.24 36.94
CA PHE A 236 6.20 -32.12 38.02
C PHE A 236 6.11 -33.59 37.56
N PRO A 237 6.71 -34.56 38.27
CA PRO A 237 6.63 -35.97 37.90
C PRO A 237 5.18 -36.49 37.87
N GLY A 238 4.91 -37.42 36.97
CA GLY A 238 3.60 -38.05 36.77
C GLY A 238 2.50 -37.12 36.25
N THR A 239 2.84 -35.92 35.77
CA THR A 239 1.88 -34.87 35.42
C THR A 239 1.76 -34.75 33.91
N MET A 240 0.52 -34.64 33.40
CA MET A 240 0.28 -34.37 31.99
C MET A 240 0.55 -32.90 31.67
N TYR A 241 1.29 -32.66 30.59
CA TYR A 241 1.48 -31.34 30.00
C TYR A 241 1.07 -31.36 28.53
N ASN A 242 0.41 -30.29 28.09
CA ASN A 242 0.26 -29.93 26.69
C ASN A 242 1.38 -28.97 26.31
N PHE A 243 2.26 -29.38 25.40
CA PHE A 243 3.33 -28.55 24.85
C PHE A 243 2.91 -28.03 23.49
N THR A 244 2.88 -26.72 23.29
CA THR A 244 2.57 -26.09 22.01
C THR A 244 3.74 -25.24 21.55
N VAL A 245 4.24 -25.50 20.34
CA VAL A 245 5.33 -24.75 19.72
C VAL A 245 4.78 -23.86 18.62
N PHE A 246 5.09 -22.57 18.70
CA PHE A 246 4.73 -21.55 17.73
C PHE A 246 6.00 -21.03 17.06
N ALA A 247 6.00 -20.93 15.73
CA ALA A 247 7.03 -20.20 15.00
C ALA A 247 6.70 -18.71 14.99
N VAL A 248 7.72 -17.87 15.21
CA VAL A 248 7.61 -16.41 15.26
C VAL A 248 8.55 -15.83 14.21
N ALA A 249 8.04 -14.91 13.40
CA ALA A 249 8.81 -14.27 12.34
C ALA A 249 9.95 -13.39 12.89
N ALA A 250 10.77 -12.85 11.98
CA ALA A 250 11.97 -12.08 12.33
C ALA A 250 11.69 -10.80 13.14
N ASP A 251 10.46 -10.30 13.11
CA ASP A 251 10.00 -9.16 13.93
C ASP A 251 9.79 -9.51 15.41
N ASN A 252 9.82 -10.81 15.77
CA ASN A 252 9.50 -11.34 17.10
C ASN A 252 8.09 -11.00 17.59
N GLU A 253 7.18 -10.63 16.69
CA GLU A 253 5.80 -10.27 17.01
C GLU A 253 4.80 -11.12 16.20
N THR A 254 5.10 -11.37 14.92
CA THR A 254 4.20 -12.10 14.03
C THR A 254 4.32 -13.59 14.26
N GLU A 255 3.34 -14.15 14.97
CA GLU A 255 3.28 -15.56 15.33
C GLU A 255 2.37 -16.38 14.39
N GLY A 256 2.85 -17.57 14.01
CA GLY A 256 2.13 -18.58 13.24
C GLY A 256 1.19 -19.43 14.09
N GLU A 257 0.54 -20.41 13.46
CA GLU A 257 -0.26 -21.38 14.22
C GLU A 257 0.61 -22.33 15.03
N GLY A 258 0.16 -22.67 16.25
CA GLY A 258 0.87 -23.56 17.15
C GLY A 258 0.67 -25.03 16.83
N LYS A 259 1.74 -25.84 17.00
CA LYS A 259 1.65 -27.29 16.97
C LYS A 259 1.74 -27.86 18.38
N SER A 260 0.77 -28.68 18.77
CA SER A 260 0.69 -29.22 20.14
C SER A 260 1.06 -30.71 20.24
N LYS A 261 1.56 -31.10 21.43
CA LYS A 261 1.87 -32.47 21.83
C LYS A 261 1.60 -32.66 23.33
N ASP A 262 0.78 -33.66 23.67
CA ASP A 262 0.55 -34.04 25.07
C ASP A 262 1.56 -35.11 25.52
N LEU A 263 2.15 -34.92 26.70
CA LEU A 263 3.12 -35.85 27.30
C LEU A 263 2.93 -35.91 28.82
N TYR A 264 3.23 -37.05 29.42
CA TYR A 264 3.42 -37.18 30.87
C TYR A 264 4.91 -37.15 31.17
N THR A 265 5.32 -36.38 32.18
CA THR A 265 6.66 -36.48 32.77
C THR A 265 6.74 -37.53 33.85
#